data_AF-A0A5C6M4U6-F1
#
_entry.id   AF-A0A5C6M4U6-F1
#
_cell.length_a   1.000
_cell.length_b   1.000
_cell.length_c   1.000
_cell.angle_alpha   90.00
_cell.angle_beta   90.00
_cell.angle_gamma   90.00
#
_symmetry.space_group_name_H-M   'P 1'
#
loop_
_entity.id
_entity.type
_entity.pdbx_description
1 polymer ?
#
loop_
_entity_poly.entity_id
_entity_poly.type
_entity_poly.pdbx_seq_one_letter_code
_entity_poly.pdbx_strand_id
1 'polypeptide(L)' 'EGSSIELSCDGPLRSPYVAYLQGGLSWSHTKYVLEKVIEEL' A
#
# COMPACT_ATOMS: atom_id res chain seq x y z
N GLU A 1 -5.26 11.32 12.78
CA GLU A 1 -4.55 10.04 12.92
C GLU A 1 -4.27 9.50 11.53
N GLY A 2 -3.07 8.97 11.32
CA GLY A 2 -2.55 8.65 9.99
C GLY A 2 -1.04 8.51 10.12
N SER A 3 -0.62 7.38 10.68
CA SER A 3 0.79 7.12 10.94
C SER A 3 1.42 6.53 9.68
N SER A 4 2.34 7.24 9.04
CA SER A 4 3.06 6.76 7.84
C SER A 4 3.94 5.53 8.09
N ILE A 5 4.05 5.07 9.34
CA ILE A 5 4.74 3.81 9.68
C ILE A 5 3.84 2.59 9.56
N GLU A 6 2.51 2.77 9.65
CA GLU A 6 1.55 1.73 9.35
C GLU A 6 1.38 1.60 7.84
N LEU A 7 1.04 0.39 7.38
CA LEU A 7 0.89 0.13 5.95
C LEU A 7 -0.24 0.99 5.37
N SER A 8 0.07 1.78 4.35
CA SER A 8 -0.86 2.69 3.69
C SER A 8 -0.53 2.84 2.21
N CYS A 9 -1.56 3.09 1.40
CA CYS A 9 -1.46 3.29 -0.04
C CYS A 9 -2.35 4.46 -0.45
N ASP A 10 -1.78 5.45 -1.12
CA ASP A 10 -2.52 6.60 -1.63
C ASP A 10 -1.90 7.11 -2.93
N GLY A 11 -2.64 7.91 -3.69
CA GLY A 11 -2.16 8.42 -4.96
C GLY A 11 -3.14 9.37 -5.64
N PRO A 12 -2.65 10.23 -6.55
CA PRO A 12 -3.51 11.13 -7.30
C PRO A 12 -4.45 10.39 -8.26
N LEU A 13 -5.75 10.71 -8.20
CA LEU A 13 -6.76 10.28 -9.19
C LEU A 13 -6.66 11.09 -10.51
N ARG A 14 -5.47 11.16 -11.08
CA ARG A 14 -5.19 11.79 -12.39
C ARG A 14 -4.04 11.08 -13.06
N SER A 15 -4.01 11.10 -14.40
CA SER A 15 -2.93 10.52 -15.18
C SER A 15 -1.54 11.03 -14.70
N PRO A 16 -0.55 10.13 -14.52
CA PRO A 16 -0.54 8.72 -14.91
C PRO A 16 -1.03 7.72 -13.83
N TYR A 17 -1.88 8.15 -12.89
CA TYR A 17 -2.52 7.33 -11.84
C TYR A 17 -1.52 6.57 -10.96
N VAL A 18 -0.45 7.25 -10.54
CA VAL A 18 0.59 6.66 -9.69
C VAL A 18 0.04 6.38 -8.29
N ALA A 19 0.32 5.19 -7.76
CA ALA A 19 0.07 4.86 -6.36
C ALA A 19 1.39 4.84 -5.57
N TYR A 20 1.37 5.37 -4.35
CA TYR A 20 2.46 5.37 -3.39
C TYR A 20 2.10 4.44 -2.25
N LEU A 21 2.84 3.34 -2.13
CA LEU A 21 2.73 2.39 -1.03
C LEU A 21 3.85 2.66 -0.02
N GLN A 22 3.49 2.80 1.26
CA GLN A 22 4.44 3.12 2.33
C GLN A 22 4.04 2.48 3.66
N GLY A 23 5.00 2.44 4.59
CA GLY A 23 4.81 1.86 5.92
C GLY A 23 4.81 0.33 5.92
N GLY A 24 4.51 -0.23 7.09
CA GLY A 24 4.55 -1.67 7.36
C GLY A 24 5.33 -1.98 8.63
N LEU A 25 4.59 -2.20 9.72
CA LEU A 25 5.16 -2.56 11.03
C LEU A 25 5.71 -4.00 11.07
N SER A 26 5.19 -4.88 10.21
CA SER A 26 5.61 -6.26 10.11
C SER A 26 5.75 -6.67 8.66
N TRP A 27 6.90 -7.26 8.33
CA TRP A 27 7.18 -7.77 6.99
C TRP A 27 6.15 -8.81 6.53
N SER A 28 5.71 -9.71 7.43
CA SER A 28 4.73 -10.74 7.09
C SER A 28 3.37 -10.14 6.71
N HIS A 29 2.95 -9.09 7.42
CA HIS A 29 1.71 -8.38 7.12
C HIS A 29 1.80 -7.67 5.76
N THR A 30 2.88 -6.94 5.50
CA THR A 30 3.09 -6.25 4.22
C THR A 30 3.13 -7.24 3.06
N LYS A 31 3.84 -8.38 3.21
CA LYS A 31 3.92 -9.41 2.17
C LYS A 31 2.54 -10.00 1.87
N TYR A 32 1.77 -10.36 2.89
CA TYR A 32 0.43 -10.92 2.72
C TYR A 32 -0.49 -9.97 1.96
N VAL A 33 -0.50 -8.68 2.33
CA VAL A 33 -1.33 -7.68 1.65
C VAL A 33 -0.90 -7.50 0.20
N LEU A 34 0.41 -7.46 -0.09
CA LEU A 34 0.91 -7.36 -1.46
C LEU A 34 0.50 -8.55 -2.34
N GLU A 35 0.60 -9.77 -1.82
CA GLU A 35 0.14 -10.97 -2.53
C GLU A 35 -1.36 -10.87 -2.85
N LYS A 36 -2.18 -10.45 -1.89
CA LYS A 36 -3.63 -10.27 -2.07
C LYS A 36 -3.97 -9.19 -3.10
N VAL A 37 -3.28 -8.05 -3.07
CA VAL A 37 -3.49 -6.98 -4.04
C VAL A 37 -3.21 -7.47 -5.46
N ILE A 38 -2.14 -8.24 -5.67
CA ILE A 38 -1.82 -8.78 -7.00
C ILE A 38 -2.87 -9.78 -7.48
N GLU A 39 -3.46 -10.57 -6.58
CA GLU A 39 -4.55 -11.51 -6.92
C GLU A 39 -5.86 -10.80 -7.31
N GLU A 40 -6.13 -9.59 -6.79
CA GLU A 40 -7.36 -8.82 -7.05
C GLU A 40 -7.27 -7.89 -8.27
N LEU A 41 -6.09 -7.74 -8.88
CA LEU A 41 -5.86 -6.96 -10.10
C LEU A 41 -6.22 -7.73 -11.38
#